data_AF-A0A2N1HLD3-F1
#
_entry.id   AF-A0A2N1HLD3-F1
#
_cell.length_a   1.000
_cell.length_b   1.000
_cell.length_c   1.000
_cell.angle_alpha   90.00
_cell.angle_beta   90.00
_cell.angle_gamma   90.00
#
_symmetry.space_group_name_H-M   'P 1'
#
loop_
_entity.id
_entity.type
_entity.pdbx_description
1 polymer ?
#
loop_
_entity_poly.entity_id
_entity_poly.type
_entity_poly.pdbx_seq_one_letter_code
_entity_poly.pdbx_strand_id
1 'polypeptide(L)'
;MQLLSLNLSAWKKYYYHKLLRTILSNHNSNNQIKLTDSPCVRNCCLDSDDMCLGCFRYIDEITSWRSYSDEEKQKITTLCQQRQEDEQSKLNS
;
A
#
# COMPACT_ATOMS: atom_id res chain seq x y z
N MET A 1 41.86 3.55 40.80
CA MET A 1 41.54 2.43 39.88
C MET A 1 40.76 2.99 38.71
N GLN A 2 41.44 3.30 37.61
CA GLN A 2 40.80 3.55 36.31
C GLN A 2 40.28 2.23 35.75
N LEU A 3 39.03 2.19 35.30
CA LEU A 3 38.50 1.44 34.14
C LEU A 3 37.06 1.96 33.93
N LEU A 4 36.88 3.10 33.27
CA LEU A 4 36.53 3.21 31.84
C LEU A 4 35.39 2.30 31.37
N SER A 5 34.29 2.96 31.01
CA SER A 5 33.49 2.74 29.79
C SER A 5 32.68 1.44 29.65
N LEU A 6 31.59 1.55 28.88
CA LEU A 6 30.62 0.50 28.50
C LEU A 6 29.46 0.37 29.50
N ASN A 7 28.37 1.12 29.37
CA ASN A 7 27.34 0.75 28.39
C ASN A 7 26.34 1.90 28.12
N LEU A 8 26.83 2.99 27.51
CA LEU A 8 25.94 3.95 26.81
C LEU A 8 25.44 3.37 25.45
N SER A 9 25.71 2.09 25.19
CA SER A 9 25.48 1.37 23.94
C SER A 9 24.23 0.49 23.96
N ALA A 10 23.72 0.08 25.13
CA ALA A 10 22.57 -0.82 25.21
C ALA A 10 21.24 -0.11 24.89
N TRP A 11 21.01 1.08 25.46
CA TRP A 11 19.80 1.86 25.20
C TRP A 11 19.82 2.56 23.85
N LYS A 12 20.98 3.05 23.40
CA LYS A 12 21.13 3.56 22.03
C LYS A 12 20.88 2.46 21.00
N LYS A 13 21.36 1.22 21.23
CA LYS A 13 20.97 0.06 20.39
C LYS A 13 19.48 -0.23 20.45
N TYR A 14 18.86 -0.26 21.63
CA TYR A 14 17.42 -0.54 21.75
C TYR A 14 16.56 0.51 21.01
N TYR A 15 16.92 1.78 21.12
CA TYR A 15 16.20 2.88 20.46
C TYR A 15 16.49 2.94 18.95
N TYR A 16 17.75 2.76 18.52
CA TYR A 16 18.09 2.66 17.09
C TYR A 16 17.50 1.41 16.43
N HIS A 17 17.43 0.27 17.12
CA HIS A 17 16.86 -0.96 16.57
C HIS A 17 15.32 -0.91 16.50
N LYS A 18 14.68 -0.04 17.29
CA LYS A 18 13.26 0.27 17.16
C LYS A 18 12.99 1.26 16.01
N LEU A 19 13.91 2.20 15.75
CA LEU A 19 13.81 3.18 14.66
C LEU A 19 14.23 2.59 13.29
N LEU A 20 15.22 1.69 13.25
CA LEU A 20 15.67 0.99 12.03
C LEU A 20 14.69 -0.12 11.60
N ARG A 21 13.88 -0.66 12.50
CA ARG A 21 12.78 -1.57 12.11
C ARG A 21 11.66 -0.83 11.36
N THR A 22 11.56 0.49 11.53
CA THR A 22 10.62 1.34 10.78
C THR A 22 11.20 1.76 9.43
N ILE A 23 12.53 1.93 9.32
CA ILE A 23 13.21 2.38 8.08
C ILE A 23 13.62 1.22 7.16
N LEU A 24 13.75 -0.01 7.68
CA LEU A 24 14.04 -1.22 6.90
C LEU A 24 12.82 -2.14 6.70
N SER A 25 11.61 -1.57 6.67
CA SER A 25 10.50 -2.20 5.93
C SER A 25 10.73 -1.97 4.44
N ASN A 26 11.85 -2.49 3.94
CA ASN A 26 12.14 -2.62 2.52
C ASN A 26 11.25 -3.77 2.03
N HIS A 27 9.95 -3.48 1.93
CA HIS A 27 9.01 -4.34 1.26
C HIS A 27 9.37 -4.28 -0.23
N ASN A 28 10.33 -5.14 -0.63
CA ASN A 28 10.41 -5.59 -2.01
C ASN A 28 9.18 -6.49 -2.24
N SER A 29 8.02 -5.83 -2.31
CA SER A 29 6.74 -6.43 -2.60
C SER A 29 6.63 -6.53 -4.11
N ASN A 30 7.23 -7.58 -4.68
CA ASN A 30 6.66 -8.17 -5.90
C ASN A 30 5.32 -8.81 -5.51
N ASN A 31 4.35 -7.98 -5.10
CA ASN A 31 2.99 -8.37 -4.81
C ASN A 31 2.28 -8.40 -6.17
N GLN A 32 2.49 -9.47 -6.92
CA GLN A 32 1.71 -9.75 -8.11
C GLN A 32 0.27 -9.94 -7.66
N ILE A 33 -0.53 -8.88 -7.76
CA ILE A 33 -1.97 -8.94 -7.52
C ILE A 33 -2.52 -9.94 -8.53
N LYS A 34 -2.95 -11.10 -8.07
CA LYS A 34 -3.72 -12.01 -8.91
C LYS A 34 -4.95 -11.23 -9.38
N LEU A 35 -5.23 -11.20 -10.68
CA LEU A 35 -6.26 -10.30 -11.25
C LEU A 35 -7.67 -10.50 -10.61
N THR A 36 -7.94 -11.66 -10.03
CA THR A 36 -9.18 -11.96 -9.29
C THR A 36 -9.23 -11.40 -7.87
N ASP A 37 -8.08 -11.05 -7.31
CA ASP A 37 -7.97 -10.52 -5.95
C ASP A 37 -8.46 -9.08 -5.92
N SER A 38 -9.12 -8.70 -4.83
CA SER A 38 -9.64 -7.35 -4.68
C SER A 38 -8.47 -6.34 -4.62
N PRO A 39 -8.49 -5.25 -5.42
CA PRO A 39 -7.45 -4.21 -5.40
C PRO A 39 -7.51 -3.31 -4.14
N CYS A 40 -8.43 -3.57 -3.21
CA CYS A 40 -8.63 -2.78 -2.00
C CYS A 40 -7.40 -2.79 -1.07
N VAL A 41 -6.82 -1.61 -0.83
CA VAL A 41 -5.71 -1.37 0.11
C VAL A 41 -6.18 -0.99 1.53
N ARG A 42 -7.49 -1.10 1.81
CA ARG A 42 -8.13 -0.77 3.11
C ARG A 42 -7.90 0.67 3.60
N ASN A 43 -7.61 1.59 2.69
CA ASN A 43 -7.52 3.02 2.95
C ASN A 43 -8.49 3.75 2.03
N CYS A 44 -9.77 3.83 2.42
CA CYS A 44 -10.82 4.36 1.56
C CYS A 44 -11.03 5.86 1.80
N CYS A 45 -10.86 6.66 0.75
CA CYS A 45 -11.29 8.04 0.64
C CYS A 45 -11.84 8.21 -0.78
N LEU A 46 -13.06 8.73 -0.93
CA LEU A 46 -13.68 8.97 -2.24
C LEU A 46 -13.47 10.42 -2.66
N ASP A 47 -13.33 10.66 -3.97
CA ASP A 47 -13.33 12.00 -4.56
C ASP A 47 -14.75 12.45 -4.98
N SER A 48 -14.83 13.55 -5.75
CA SER A 48 -16.10 14.09 -6.26
C SER A 48 -16.77 13.20 -7.30
N ASP A 49 -16.03 12.28 -7.91
CA ASP A 49 -16.51 11.37 -8.94
C ASP A 49 -16.82 9.98 -8.35
N ASP A 50 -16.92 9.90 -7.02
CA ASP A 50 -17.11 8.67 -6.23
C ASP A 50 -16.05 7.60 -6.50
N MET A 51 -14.84 8.01 -6.91
CA MET A 51 -13.69 7.13 -7.11
C MET A 51 -12.85 7.07 -5.83
N CYS A 52 -12.45 5.86 -5.44
CA CYS A 52 -11.57 5.66 -4.30
C CYS A 52 -10.13 6.04 -4.62
N LEU A 53 -9.58 7.02 -3.90
CA LEU A 53 -8.19 7.49 -4.04
C LEU A 53 -7.14 6.44 -3.65
N GLY A 54 -7.53 5.41 -2.89
CA GLY A 54 -6.62 4.36 -2.45
C GLY A 54 -6.53 3.16 -3.40
N CYS A 55 -7.66 2.73 -3.97
CA CYS A 55 -7.73 1.53 -4.81
C CYS A 55 -8.31 1.76 -6.21
N PHE A 56 -8.63 3.00 -6.56
CA PHE A 56 -9.09 3.44 -7.88
C PHE A 56 -10.36 2.75 -8.40
N ARG A 57 -11.15 2.14 -7.50
CA ARG A 57 -12.50 1.65 -7.78
C ARG A 57 -13.55 2.74 -7.60
N TYR A 58 -14.58 2.71 -8.41
CA TYR A 58 -15.81 3.47 -8.19
C TYR A 58 -16.67 2.83 -7.08
N ILE A 59 -17.52 3.63 -6.43
CA ILE A 59 -18.42 3.14 -5.38
C ILE A 59 -19.32 1.98 -5.83
N ASP A 60 -19.78 1.99 -7.08
CA ASP A 60 -20.59 0.90 -7.66
C ASP A 60 -19.79 -0.41 -7.75
N GLU A 61 -18.51 -0.32 -8.14
CA GLU A 61 -17.60 -1.47 -8.22
C GLU A 61 -17.27 -2.00 -6.81
N ILE A 62 -17.19 -1.12 -5.80
CA ILE A 62 -16.94 -1.47 -4.40
C ILE A 62 -18.14 -2.24 -3.83
N THR A 63 -19.35 -1.71 -4.01
CA THR A 63 -20.59 -2.27 -3.45
C THR A 63 -21.00 -3.58 -4.14
N SER A 64 -20.76 -3.68 -5.44
CA SER A 64 -21.10 -4.86 -6.25
C SER A 64 -20.02 -5.94 -6.29
N TRP A 65 -18.88 -5.73 -5.62
CA TRP A 65 -17.72 -6.62 -5.73
C TRP A 65 -18.02 -8.11 -5.47
N ARG A 66 -18.89 -8.39 -4.48
CA ARG A 66 -19.23 -9.77 -4.11
C ARG A 66 -20.10 -10.47 -5.14
N SER A 67 -20.86 -9.73 -5.95
CA SER A 67 -21.73 -10.29 -6.99
C SER A 67 -21.05 -10.48 -8.33
N TYR A 68 -19.88 -9.87 -8.54
CA TYR A 68 -19.16 -10.00 -9.80
C TYR A 68 -18.58 -11.40 -10.04
N SER A 69 -18.61 -11.81 -11.30
CA SER A 69 -17.90 -12.98 -11.81
C SER A 69 -16.38 -12.78 -11.71
N ASP A 70 -15.61 -13.85 -11.88
CA ASP A 70 -14.16 -13.73 -11.85
C ASP A 70 -13.64 -12.93 -13.06
N GLU A 71 -14.27 -13.03 -14.22
CA GLU A 71 -13.95 -12.21 -15.40
C GLU A 71 -14.22 -10.72 -15.14
N GLU A 72 -15.34 -10.39 -14.49
CA GLU A 72 -15.69 -9.02 -14.11
C GLU A 72 -14.69 -8.46 -13.09
N LYS A 73 -14.32 -9.26 -12.07
CA LYS A 73 -13.30 -8.88 -11.09
C LYS A 73 -11.96 -8.62 -11.75
N GLN A 74 -11.53 -9.51 -12.67
CA GLN A 74 -10.29 -9.32 -13.42
C GLN A 74 -10.31 -8.01 -14.22
N LYS A 75 -11.40 -7.75 -14.94
CA LYS A 75 -11.57 -6.51 -15.70
C LYS A 75 -11.48 -5.28 -14.81
N ILE A 76 -12.18 -5.27 -13.68
CA ILE A 76 -12.17 -4.14 -12.74
C ILE A 76 -10.78 -3.93 -12.16
N THR A 77 -10.09 -5.00 -11.75
CA THR A 77 -8.72 -4.91 -11.22
C THR A 77 -7.76 -4.31 -12.26
N THR A 78 -7.85 -4.73 -13.52
CA THR A 78 -7.05 -4.12 -14.61
C THR A 78 -7.37 -2.64 -14.80
N LEU A 79 -8.66 -2.26 -14.79
CA LEU A 79 -9.05 -0.85 -14.90
C LEU A 79 -8.54 0.00 -13.74
N CYS A 80 -8.56 -0.53 -12.51
CA CYS A 80 -8.02 0.17 -11.33
C CYS A 80 -6.53 0.46 -11.50
N GLN A 81 -5.77 -0.51 -12.00
CA GLN A 81 -4.35 -0.34 -12.27
C GLN A 81 -4.11 0.74 -13.35
N GLN A 82 -4.88 0.73 -14.44
CA GLN A 82 -4.78 1.75 -15.48
C GLN A 82 -5.07 3.16 -14.93
N ARG A 83 -6.17 3.33 -14.19
CA ARG A 83 -6.53 4.61 -13.55
C ARG A 83 -5.42 5.11 -12.62
N GLN A 84 -4.77 4.20 -11.88
CA GLN A 84 -3.65 4.54 -11.01
C GLN A 84 -2.42 5.00 -11.80
N GLU A 85 -2.07 4.29 -12.87
CA GLU A 85 -0.93 4.64 -13.74
C GLU A 85 -1.15 6.00 -14.42
N ASP A 86 -2.37 6.24 -14.93
CA ASP A 86 -2.77 7.51 -15.52
C ASP A 86 -2.61 8.67 -14.53
N GLU A 87 -3.08 8.49 -13.28
CA GLU A 87 -2.95 9.52 -12.25
C GLU A 87 -1.49 9.78 -11.86
N GLN A 88 -0.69 8.72 -11.75
CA GLN A 88 0.74 8.85 -11.47
C GLN A 88 1.49 9.55 -12.59
N SER A 89 1.07 9.36 -13.85
CA SER A 89 1.69 10.01 -15.01
C SER A 89 1.48 11.53 -15.01
N LYS A 90 0.30 12.01 -14.59
CA LYS A 90 -0.01 13.45 -14.47
C LYS A 90 0.81 14.15 -13.39
N LEU A 91 1.12 13.45 -12.30
CA LEU A 91 1.92 14.00 -11.19
C LEU A 91 3.40 14.13 -11.54
N ASN A 92 3.88 13.36 -12.51
CA ASN A 92 5.29 13.31 -12.93
C ASN A 92 5.60 14.18 -14.16
N SER A 93 4.59 14.85 -14.74
CA SER A 93 4.71 15.77 -15.88
C SER A 93 4.64 17.22 -15.42
#